data_AF-A0A961F3E4-F1
#
_entry.id   AF-A0A961F3E4-F1
#
_cell.length_a   1.000
_cell.length_b   1.000
_cell.length_c   1.000
_cell.angle_alpha   90.00
_cell.angle_beta   90.00
_cell.angle_gamma   90.00
#
_symmetry.space_group_name_H-M   'P 1'
#
loop_
_entity.id
_entity.type
_entity.pdbx_description
1 polymer ?
#
loop_
_entity_poly.entity_id
_entity_poly.type
_entity_poly.pdbx_seq_one_letter_code
_entity_poly.pdbx_strand_id
1 'polypeptide(L)'
;MIVNFETHASNERTFLSWVRTAVAIVGFGLAAARLGSRPAPPWSDVLLLVSGAAVIVLAWARMRHVRKRIDRAEQLPDDSDPAEIFLILLIIALFVLLGSFAIHVT
;
A
#
# COMPACT_ATOMS: atom_id res chain seq x y z
N MET A 1 -30.71 6.11 -4.06
CA MET A 1 -29.76 5.60 -3.04
C MET A 1 -28.97 4.48 -3.71
N ILE A 2 -27.67 4.63 -3.94
CA ILE A 2 -26.83 3.52 -4.40
C ILE A 2 -26.75 2.51 -3.24
N VAL A 3 -26.94 1.24 -3.56
CA VAL A 3 -26.90 0.15 -2.60
C VAL A 3 -25.47 0.05 -2.02
N ASN A 4 -25.35 -0.16 -0.71
CA ASN A 4 -24.06 -0.39 -0.02
C ASN A 4 -23.00 0.76 -0.12
N PHE A 5 -23.46 2.02 -0.24
CA PHE A 5 -22.59 3.21 -0.26
C PHE A 5 -21.61 3.29 0.90
N GLU A 6 -22.05 3.00 2.13
CA GLU A 6 -21.23 3.13 3.33
C GLU A 6 -20.03 2.17 3.29
N THR A 7 -20.26 0.93 2.87
CA THR A 7 -19.23 -0.09 2.71
C THR A 7 -18.20 0.32 1.66
N HIS A 8 -18.66 0.89 0.55
CA HIS A 8 -17.81 1.41 -0.52
C HIS A 8 -16.93 2.57 -0.04
N ALA A 9 -17.53 3.56 0.61
CA ALA A 9 -16.83 4.72 1.14
C ALA A 9 -15.82 4.34 2.24
N SER A 10 -16.15 3.34 3.07
CA SER A 10 -15.24 2.81 4.09
C SER A 10 -14.00 2.16 3.47
N ASN A 11 -14.17 1.31 2.46
CA ASN A 11 -13.05 0.69 1.75
C ASN A 11 -12.16 1.76 1.09
N GLU A 12 -12.76 2.80 0.49
CA GLU A 12 -12.02 3.90 -0.16
C GLU A 12 -11.17 4.68 0.83
N ARG A 13 -11.68 4.90 2.04
CA ARG A 13 -10.94 5.51 3.13
C ARG A 13 -9.74 4.69 3.58
N THR A 14 -9.88 3.37 3.65
CA THR A 14 -8.77 2.46 3.96
C THR A 14 -7.71 2.54 2.87
N PHE A 15 -8.10 2.46 1.60
CA PHE A 15 -7.18 2.61 0.46
C PHE A 15 -6.42 3.94 0.49
N LEU A 16 -7.13 5.07 0.67
CA LEU A 16 -6.50 6.39 0.74
C LEU A 16 -5.55 6.52 1.92
N SER A 17 -5.82 5.84 3.04
CA SER A 17 -4.90 5.82 4.18
C SER A 17 -3.61 5.07 3.86
N TRP A 18 -3.68 3.95 3.12
CA TRP A 18 -2.49 3.23 2.62
C TRP A 18 -1.69 4.02 1.59
N VAL A 19 -2.35 4.73 0.68
CA VAL A 19 -1.67 5.59 -0.28
C VAL A 19 -0.94 6.73 0.45
N ARG A 20 -1.60 7.35 1.44
CA ARG A 20 -1.01 8.42 2.24
C ARG A 20 0.25 7.96 2.96
N THR A 21 0.23 6.80 3.60
CA THR A 21 1.40 6.28 4.33
C THR A 21 2.54 5.97 3.38
N ALA A 22 2.28 5.32 2.24
CA ALA A 22 3.30 5.03 1.24
C ALA A 22 3.95 6.31 0.68
N VAL A 23 3.14 7.31 0.30
CA VAL A 23 3.63 8.60 -0.23
C VAL A 23 4.43 9.36 0.82
N ALA A 24 4.00 9.37 2.09
CA ALA A 24 4.75 10.00 3.16
C ALA A 24 6.14 9.37 3.32
N ILE A 25 6.23 8.04 3.40
CA ILE A 25 7.51 7.33 3.58
C ILE A 25 8.46 7.59 2.41
N VAL A 26 7.97 7.47 1.16
CA VAL A 26 8.77 7.75 -0.05
C VAL A 26 9.24 9.20 -0.08
N GLY A 27 8.34 10.15 0.21
CA GLY A 27 8.67 11.58 0.24
C GLY A 27 9.72 11.92 1.28
N PHE A 28 9.59 11.37 2.50
CA PHE A 28 10.60 11.54 3.54
C PHE A 28 11.93 10.89 3.17
N GLY A 29 11.95 9.72 2.53
CA GLY A 29 13.19 9.05 2.13
C GLY A 29 13.96 9.86 1.10
N LEU A 30 13.27 10.35 0.07
CA LEU A 30 13.86 11.24 -0.94
C LEU A 30 14.36 12.55 -0.33
N ALA A 31 13.61 13.15 0.60
CA ALA A 31 14.03 14.36 1.29
C ALA A 31 15.29 14.12 2.15
N ALA A 32 15.35 13.00 2.87
CA ALA A 32 16.50 12.61 3.68
C ALA A 32 17.77 12.42 2.81
N ALA A 33 17.65 11.80 1.63
CA ALA A 33 18.76 11.67 0.68
C ALA A 33 19.37 13.01 0.27
N ARG A 34 18.54 14.05 0.11
CA ARG A 34 18.98 15.39 -0.31
C ARG A 34 19.58 16.20 0.82
N LEU A 35 19.18 15.92 2.05
CA LEU A 35 19.72 16.58 3.25
C LEU A 35 21.00 15.90 3.77
N GLY A 36 21.22 14.63 3.41
CA GLY A 36 22.41 13.89 3.79
C GLY A 36 23.68 14.37 3.09
N SER A 37 24.78 14.47 3.84
CA SER A 37 26.10 14.86 3.29
C SER A 37 26.79 13.75 2.47
N ARG A 38 26.20 12.55 2.40
CA ARG A 38 26.72 11.42 1.62
C ARG A 38 25.87 11.23 0.37
N PRO A 39 26.47 11.14 -0.83
CA PRO A 39 25.73 10.81 -2.03
C PRO A 39 25.16 9.40 -1.89
N ALA A 40 23.84 9.29 -1.76
CA ALA A 40 23.16 8.01 -1.78
C ALA A 40 23.37 7.35 -3.16
N PRO A 41 23.64 6.04 -3.21
CA PRO A 41 23.78 5.36 -4.48
C PRO A 41 22.44 5.30 -5.22
N PRO A 42 22.42 5.44 -6.56
CA PRO A 42 21.17 5.59 -7.33
C PRO A 42 20.24 4.37 -7.25
N TRP A 43 20.76 3.19 -6.89
CA TRP A 43 19.93 2.00 -6.71
C TRP A 43 19.02 2.09 -5.48
N SER A 44 19.39 2.84 -4.43
CA SER A 44 18.57 2.93 -3.21
C SER A 44 17.35 3.84 -3.42
N ASP A 45 17.49 4.91 -4.20
CA ASP A 45 16.38 5.74 -4.69
C ASP A 45 15.36 4.89 -5.46
N VAL A 46 15.86 4.08 -6.40
CA VAL A 46 15.02 3.20 -7.22
C VAL A 46 14.31 2.16 -6.36
N LEU A 47 14.99 1.54 -5.40
CA LEU A 47 14.36 0.59 -4.48
C LEU A 47 13.26 1.23 -3.62
N LEU A 48 13.49 2.43 -3.10
CA LEU A 48 12.50 3.16 -2.32
C LEU A 48 11.24 3.49 -3.16
N LEU A 49 11.45 3.95 -4.39
CA LEU A 49 10.36 4.24 -5.31
C LEU A 49 9.59 2.99 -5.72
N VAL A 50 10.30 1.90 -6.07
CA VAL A 50 9.70 0.64 -6.50
C VAL A 50 8.90 -0.02 -5.37
N SER A 51 9.46 -0.04 -4.16
CA SER A 51 8.76 -0.58 -2.98
C SER A 51 7.52 0.25 -2.63
N GLY A 52 7.59 1.58 -2.71
CA GLY A 52 6.44 2.46 -2.49
C GLY A 52 5.34 2.27 -3.54
N ALA A 53 5.73 2.16 -4.81
CA ALA A 53 4.81 1.84 -5.90
C ALA A 53 4.15 0.48 -5.70
N ALA A 54 4.89 -0.54 -5.25
CA ALA A 54 4.34 -1.85 -4.94
C ALA A 54 3.26 -1.79 -3.85
N VAL A 55 3.47 -1.03 -2.77
CA VAL A 55 2.45 -0.81 -1.73
C VAL A 55 1.18 -0.19 -2.31
N ILE A 56 1.30 0.85 -3.15
CA ILE A 56 0.15 1.51 -3.77
C ILE A 56 -0.61 0.56 -4.71
N VAL A 57 0.11 -0.21 -5.52
CA VAL A 57 -0.48 -1.19 -6.45
C VAL A 57 -1.19 -2.31 -5.69
N LEU A 58 -0.59 -2.84 -4.61
CA LEU A 58 -1.22 -3.84 -3.76
C LEU A 58 -2.45 -3.30 -3.04
N ALA A 59 -2.39 -2.06 -2.53
CA ALA A 59 -3.54 -1.40 -1.90
C ALA A 59 -4.69 -1.23 -2.90
N TRP A 60 -4.38 -0.86 -4.14
CA TRP A 60 -5.36 -0.74 -5.22
C TRP A 60 -5.95 -2.10 -5.62
N ALA A 61 -5.12 -3.14 -5.73
CA ALA A 61 -5.57 -4.50 -6.02
C ALA A 61 -6.53 -5.00 -4.93
N ARG A 62 -6.14 -4.87 -3.66
CA ARG A 62 -7.00 -5.20 -2.50
C ARG A 62 -8.34 -4.49 -2.59
N MET A 63 -8.33 -3.17 -2.83
CA MET A 63 -9.52 -2.35 -3.00
C MET A 63 -10.44 -2.89 -4.12
N ARG A 64 -9.89 -3.18 -5.30
CA ARG A 64 -10.63 -3.70 -6.46
C ARG A 64 -11.22 -5.08 -6.19
N HIS A 65 -10.50 -5.96 -5.48
CA HIS A 65 -11.00 -7.28 -5.08
C HIS A 65 -12.18 -7.19 -4.10
N VAL A 66 -12.06 -6.35 -3.07
CA VAL A 66 -13.13 -6.13 -2.09
C VAL A 66 -14.36 -5.53 -2.76
N ARG A 67 -14.19 -4.56 -3.66
CA ARG A 67 -15.30 -3.92 -4.38
C ARG A 67 -16.08 -4.91 -5.25
N LYS A 68 -15.37 -5.80 -5.97
CA LYS A 68 -15.99 -6.86 -6.78
C LYS A 68 -16.83 -7.85 -5.95
N ARG A 69 -16.52 -8.06 -4.67
CA ARG A 69 -17.35 -8.90 -3.79
C ARG A 69 -18.63 -8.20 -3.36
N ILE A 70 -18.54 -6.92 -3.02
CA ILE A 70 -19.71 -6.14 -2.55
C ILE A 70 -20.74 -5.98 -3.68
N ASP A 71 -20.28 -5.85 -4.93
CA ASP A 71 -21.15 -5.80 -6.11
C ASP A 71 -21.80 -7.16 -6.44
N ARG A 72 -21.27 -8.28 -5.93
CA ARG A 72 -21.73 -9.64 -6.27
C ARG A 72 -22.77 -10.24 -5.32
N ALA A 73 -23.22 -9.53 -4.28
CA ALA A 73 -24.42 -9.80 -3.47
C ALA A 73 -24.70 -11.22 -2.92
N GLU A 74 -23.88 -12.25 -3.15
CA GLU A 74 -24.21 -13.64 -2.82
C GLU A 74 -23.19 -14.32 -1.90
N GLN A 75 -23.76 -14.82 -0.81
CA GLN A 75 -23.22 -15.69 0.22
C GLN A 75 -22.43 -16.85 -0.37
N LEU A 76 -21.17 -17.01 0.02
CA LEU A 76 -20.46 -18.29 -0.09
C LEU A 76 -19.74 -18.55 1.24
N PRO A 77 -19.82 -19.79 1.74
CA PRO A 77 -19.37 -20.14 3.09
C PRO A 77 -17.89 -19.86 3.29
N ASP A 78 -17.61 -19.50 4.53
CA ASP A 78 -16.35 -19.14 5.17
C ASP A 78 -15.27 -20.22 4.99
N ASP A 79 -14.59 -20.23 3.83
CA ASP A 79 -13.38 -21.02 3.65
C ASP A 79 -12.35 -20.19 2.86
N SER A 80 -11.39 -19.65 3.61
CA SER A 80 -10.24 -18.83 3.16
C SER A 80 -10.63 -17.51 2.49
N ASP A 81 -10.56 -16.40 3.22
CA ASP A 81 -10.91 -15.08 2.69
C ASP A 81 -9.69 -14.41 1.98
N PRO A 82 -9.60 -14.38 0.63
CA PRO A 82 -8.51 -13.71 -0.09
C PRO A 82 -8.20 -12.28 0.35
N ALA A 83 -9.17 -11.58 0.96
CA ALA A 83 -8.98 -10.25 1.52
C ALA A 83 -7.92 -10.23 2.64
N GLU A 84 -7.81 -11.31 3.42
CA GLU A 84 -6.80 -11.49 4.45
C GLU A 84 -5.40 -11.67 3.83
N ILE A 85 -5.28 -12.49 2.77
CA ILE A 85 -4.03 -12.67 2.04
C ILE A 85 -3.53 -11.34 1.46
N PHE A 86 -4.42 -10.56 0.83
CA PHE A 86 -4.07 -9.23 0.33
C PHE A 86 -3.62 -8.27 1.44
N LEU A 87 -4.21 -8.37 2.62
CA LEU A 87 -3.82 -7.58 3.78
C LEU A 87 -2.43 -7.99 4.28
N ILE A 88 -2.15 -9.28 4.39
CA ILE A 88 -0.83 -9.80 4.76
C ILE A 88 0.22 -9.35 3.75
N LEU A 89 -0.06 -9.48 2.44
CA LEU A 89 0.85 -9.01 1.37
C LEU A 89 1.10 -7.50 1.46
N LEU A 90 0.07 -6.71 1.77
CA LEU A 90 0.20 -5.26 1.93
C LEU A 90 1.07 -4.90 3.14
N ILE A 91 0.95 -5.63 4.25
CA ILE A 91 1.80 -5.47 5.43
C ILE A 91 3.24 -5.83 5.10
N ILE A 92 3.47 -6.96 4.43
CA ILE A 92 4.83 -7.37 3.99
C ILE A 92 5.44 -6.29 3.09
N ALA A 93 4.67 -5.79 2.11
CA ALA A 93 5.14 -4.72 1.23
C ALA A 93 5.46 -3.43 1.99
N LEU A 94 4.68 -3.09 3.04
CA LEU A 94 4.99 -1.96 3.91
C LEU A 94 6.30 -2.17 4.66
N PHE A 95 6.56 -3.36 5.21
CA PHE A 95 7.82 -3.66 5.87
C PHE A 95 9.01 -3.60 4.90
N VAL A 96 8.83 -4.05 3.66
CA VAL A 96 9.85 -3.91 2.60
C VAL A 96 10.11 -2.44 2.30
N LEU A 97 9.07 -1.61 2.19
CA LEU A 97 9.21 -0.16 2.01
C LEU A 97 9.97 0.49 3.17
N LEU A 98 9.64 0.14 4.42
CA LEU A 98 10.35 0.64 5.60
C LEU A 98 11.81 0.17 5.65
N GLY A 99 12.09 -1.08 5.30
CA GLY A 99 13.45 -1.60 5.19
C GLY A 99 14.24 -0.88 4.10
N SER A 100 13.63 -0.64 2.94
CA SER A 100 14.23 0.15 1.86
C SER A 100 14.52 1.57 2.30
N PHE A 101 13.61 2.21 3.05
CA PHE A 101 13.82 3.54 3.62
C PHE A 101 15.00 3.55 4.60
N ALA A 102 15.08 2.56 5.50
CA ALA A 102 16.19 2.47 6.46
C ALA A 102 17.55 2.31 5.76
N ILE A 103 17.64 1.46 4.73
CA ILE A 103 18.86 1.31 3.91
C ILE A 103 19.20 2.60 3.18
N HIS A 104 18.19 3.32 2.71
CA HIS A 104 18.38 4.56 1.96
C HIS A 104 18.88 5.73 2.84
N VAL A 105 18.49 5.77 4.11
CA VAL A 105 18.88 6.82 5.07
C VAL A 105 20.23 6.57 5.74
N THR A 106 20.71 5.32 5.76
CA THR A 106 21.98 4.92 6.42
C THR A 106 23.18 5.15 5.53
#